data_AF-A0A2M8BCL9-F1
#
_entry.id   AF-A0A2M8BCL9-F1
#
_cell.length_a   1.000
_cell.length_b   1.000
_cell.length_c   1.000
_cell.angle_alpha   90.00
_cell.angle_beta   90.00
_cell.angle_gamma   90.00
#
_symmetry.space_group_name_H-M   'P 1'
#
loop_
_entity.id
_entity.type
_entity.pdbx_description
1 polymer ?
#
loop_
_entity_poly.entity_id
_entity_poly.type
_entity_poly.pdbx_seq_one_letter_code
_entity_poly.pdbx_strand_id
1 'polypeptide(L)' 'MFIVALLALGSPAFASEPWRALTLETALETATKDQTLVVIDVFATWCGPCKQLDRETFSDPRADALLSKMVALK' A
#
# COMPACT_ATOMS: atom_id res chain seq x y z
N MET A 1 -32.52 24.71 19.78
CA MET A 1 -31.55 24.91 18.68
C MET A 1 -30.31 24.08 19.00
N PHE A 2 -30.38 22.75 19.02
CA PHE A 2 -30.50 21.82 17.87
C PHE A 2 -29.47 22.18 16.78
N ILE A 3 -28.52 21.26 16.52
CA ILE A 3 -27.37 21.26 15.57
C ILE A 3 -25.98 21.36 16.26
N VAL A 4 -25.61 20.40 17.10
CA VAL A 4 -24.18 20.09 17.41
C VAL A 4 -23.90 18.57 17.29
N ALA A 5 -24.88 17.76 16.90
CA ALA A 5 -24.81 16.29 16.94
C ALA A 5 -24.95 15.63 15.55
N LEU A 6 -24.29 16.17 14.51
CA LEU A 6 -24.26 15.59 13.16
C LEU A 6 -22.89 15.73 12.47
N LEU A 7 -21.82 15.41 13.19
CA LEU A 7 -20.47 15.22 12.65
C LEU A 7 -20.01 13.75 12.83
N ALA A 8 -20.95 12.82 12.70
CA ALA A 8 -20.61 11.46 12.29
C ALA A 8 -20.80 11.40 10.78
N LEU A 9 -19.83 10.82 10.06
CA LEU A 9 -20.02 9.80 9.02
C LEU A 9 -18.92 9.89 7.95
N GLY A 10 -17.82 9.17 8.22
CA GLY A 10 -17.03 8.51 7.20
C GLY A 10 -15.95 9.34 6.53
N SER A 11 -14.80 9.52 7.18
CA SER A 11 -13.56 9.65 6.42
C SER A 11 -13.26 8.30 5.77
N PRO A 12 -13.24 8.16 4.44
CA PRO A 12 -12.59 7.03 3.80
C PRO A 12 -11.07 7.30 3.82
N ALA A 13 -10.48 7.45 5.01
CA ALA A 13 -9.04 7.76 5.13
C ALA A 13 -8.22 6.56 5.61
N PHE A 14 -8.88 5.45 5.93
CA PHE A 14 -8.20 4.16 6.12
C PHE A 14 -8.22 3.39 4.80
N ALA A 15 -7.73 4.00 3.71
CA ALA A 15 -7.18 3.20 2.64
C ALA A 15 -5.94 2.54 3.25
N SER A 16 -5.98 1.22 3.45
CA SER A 16 -4.80 0.50 3.93
C SER A 16 -3.69 0.70 2.90
N GLU A 17 -2.64 1.42 3.29
CA GLU A 17 -1.40 1.50 2.53
C GLU A 17 -0.99 0.05 2.17
N PRO A 18 -0.84 -0.31 0.88
CA PRO A 18 -0.60 -1.69 0.48
C PRO A 18 0.77 -2.22 0.96
N TRP A 19 1.68 -1.30 1.29
CA TRP A 19 3.05 -1.55 1.72
C TRP A 19 3.11 -2.02 3.16
N ARG A 20 3.79 -3.15 3.38
CA ARG A 20 3.88 -3.83 4.69
C ARG A 20 5.30 -3.74 5.25
N ALA A 21 5.41 -3.41 6.53
CA ALA A 21 6.68 -3.45 7.26
C ALA A 21 6.98 -4.87 7.75
N LEU A 22 7.38 -5.76 6.83
CA LEU A 22 7.75 -7.15 7.11
C LEU A 22 9.21 -7.40 6.70
N THR A 23 9.83 -8.43 7.29
CA THR A 23 11.07 -8.98 6.74
C THR A 23 10.75 -9.77 5.47
N LEU A 24 11.75 -9.97 4.61
CA LEU A 24 11.60 -10.80 3.42
C LEU A 24 11.17 -12.24 3.77
N GLU A 25 11.70 -12.81 4.85
CA GLU A 25 11.34 -14.14 5.32
C GLU A 25 9.86 -14.23 5.68
N THR A 26 9.36 -13.32 6.55
CA THR A 26 7.94 -13.29 6.92
C THR A 26 7.04 -12.99 5.72
N ALA A 27 7.50 -12.16 4.78
CA ALA A 27 6.75 -11.89 3.56
C ALA A 27 6.61 -13.12 2.66
N LEU A 28 7.67 -13.91 2.50
CA LEU A 28 7.66 -15.15 1.73
C LEU A 28 6.78 -16.21 2.39
N GLU A 29 6.85 -16.36 3.72
CA GLU A 29 5.95 -17.25 4.47
C GLU A 29 4.49 -16.84 4.30
N THR A 30 4.20 -15.54 4.43
CA THR A 30 2.84 -14.99 4.26
C THR A 30 2.33 -15.22 2.85
N ALA A 31 3.13 -14.90 1.83
CA ALA A 31 2.76 -15.08 0.43
C ALA A 31 2.54 -16.56 0.08
N THR A 32 3.34 -17.46 0.63
CA THR A 32 3.18 -18.91 0.45
C THR A 32 1.88 -19.40 1.08
N LYS A 33 1.60 -18.99 2.32
CA LYS A 33 0.37 -19.34 3.04
C LYS A 33 -0.89 -18.83 2.34
N ASP A 34 -0.85 -17.59 1.87
CA ASP A 34 -1.98 -16.91 1.25
C ASP A 34 -2.07 -17.18 -0.27
N GLN A 35 -1.16 -17.99 -0.82
CA GLN A 35 -1.04 -18.32 -2.25
C GLN A 35 -1.02 -17.07 -3.16
N THR A 36 -0.27 -16.05 -2.76
CA THR A 36 -0.09 -14.80 -3.51
C THR A 36 1.39 -14.52 -3.79
N LEU A 37 1.68 -13.42 -4.49
CA LEU A 37 3.03 -12.99 -4.82
C LEU A 37 3.58 -12.01 -3.78
N VAL A 38 4.91 -11.99 -3.66
CA VAL A 38 5.64 -10.89 -3.02
C VAL A 38 6.06 -9.89 -4.10
N VAL A 39 5.81 -8.60 -3.86
CA VAL A 39 6.33 -7.51 -4.68
C VAL A 39 7.29 -6.70 -3.83
N ILE A 40 8.47 -6.41 -4.37
CA ILE A 40 9.52 -5.67 -3.67
C ILE A 40 9.86 -4.43 -4.50
N ASP A 41 9.65 -3.25 -3.93
CA ASP A 41 10.14 -2.00 -4.49
C ASP A 41 11.56 -1.72 -3.99
N VAL A 42 12.56 -1.88 -4.86
CA VAL A 42 13.95 -1.59 -4.53
C VAL A 42 14.26 -0.15 -4.93
N PHE A 43 14.35 0.73 -3.94
CA PHE A 43 14.50 2.16 -4.16
C PHE A 43 15.91 2.69 -3.86
N ALA A 44 16.32 3.74 -4.57
CA ALA A 44 17.50 4.54 -4.22
C ALA A 44 17.20 6.04 -4.35
N THR A 45 17.74 6.86 -3.45
CA THR A 45 17.46 8.31 -3.37
C THR A 45 17.91 9.10 -4.61
N TRP A 46 18.82 8.54 -5.39
CA TRP A 46 19.32 9.12 -6.64
C TRP A 46 18.70 8.46 -7.88
N CYS A 47 17.82 7.47 -7.73
CA CYS A 47 17.16 6.81 -8.85
C CYS A 47 16.00 7.66 -9.39
N GLY A 48 16.24 8.35 -10.52
CA GLY A 48 15.23 9.14 -11.23
C GLY A 48 13.97 8.32 -11.61
N PRO A 49 14.12 7.17 -12.28
CA PRO A 49 12.99 6.31 -12.63
C PRO A 49 12.19 5.81 -11.43
N CYS A 50 12.86 5.45 -10.33
CA CYS A 50 12.19 4.98 -9.11
C CYS A 50 11.27 6.07 -8.53
N LYS A 51 11.75 7.31 -8.47
CA LYS A 51 10.92 8.46 -8.07
C LYS A 51 9.76 8.71 -9.01
N GLN A 52 9.90 8.42 -10.31
CA GLN A 52 8.81 8.55 -11.26
C GLN A 52 7.74 7.48 -11.03
N LEU A 53 8.15 6.22 -10.82
CA LEU A 53 7.27 5.11 -10.50
C LEU A 53 6.44 5.39 -9.24
N ASP A 54 7.08 5.90 -8.17
CA ASP A 54 6.40 6.33 -6.95
C ASP A 54 5.34 7.40 -7.21
N ARG A 55 5.65 8.40 -8.04
CA ARG A 55 4.75 9.53 -8.29
C ARG A 55 3.61 9.23 -9.25
N GLU A 56 3.82 8.36 -10.22
CA GLU A 56 2.89 8.16 -11.34
C GLU A 56 2.17 6.82 -11.29
N THR A 57 2.77 5.79 -10.68
CA THR A 57 2.20 4.43 -10.64
C THR A 57 1.76 4.06 -9.23
N PHE A 58 2.64 4.09 -8.23
CA PHE A 58 2.28 3.68 -6.87
C PHE A 58 1.39 4.70 -6.13
N SER A 59 1.17 5.88 -6.70
CA SER A 59 0.16 6.84 -6.25
C SER A 59 -1.22 6.63 -6.91
N ASP A 60 -1.30 5.76 -7.94
CA ASP A 60 -2.55 5.47 -8.63
C ASP A 60 -3.38 4.47 -7.82
N PRO A 61 -4.65 4.76 -7.48
CA PRO A 61 -5.51 3.86 -6.70
C PRO A 61 -5.67 2.46 -7.31
N ARG A 62 -5.50 2.33 -8.64
CA ARG A 62 -5.54 1.03 -9.33
C ARG A 62 -4.31 0.20 -8.98
N ALA A 63 -3.13 0.81 -8.85
CA ALA A 63 -1.92 0.12 -8.41
C ALA A 63 -2.07 -0.32 -6.95
N ASP A 64 -2.58 0.56 -6.07
CA ASP A 64 -2.86 0.21 -4.68
C ASP A 64 -3.82 -0.97 -4.56
N ALA A 65 -4.91 -0.97 -5.34
CA ALA A 65 -5.87 -2.06 -5.35
C ALA A 65 -5.28 -3.39 -5.86
N LEU A 66 -4.28 -3.34 -6.72
CA LEU A 66 -3.53 -4.52 -7.18
C LEU A 66 -2.53 -4.99 -6.11
N LEU A 67 -1.72 -4.08 -5.58
CA LEU A 67 -0.71 -4.37 -4.55
C LEU A 67 -1.34 -4.87 -3.25
N SER A 68 -2.54 -4.40 -2.90
CA SER A 68 -3.30 -4.89 -1.74
C SER A 68 -3.64 -6.38 -1.80
N LYS A 69 -3.61 -6.99 -2.99
CA LYS A 69 -3.82 -8.45 -3.18
C LYS A 69 -2.53 -9.26 -3.05
N MET A 70 -1.40 -8.58 -2.88
CA MET A 70 -0.05 -9.14 -2.82
C MET A 70 0.60 -8.79 -1.49
N VAL A 71 1.73 -9.41 -1.19
CA VAL A 71 2.59 -9.00 -0.08
C VAL A 71 3.59 -7.97 -0.61
N ALA A 72 3.26 -6.68 -0.49
CA ALA A 72 4.09 -5.60 -1.00
C ALA A 72 5.09 -5.09 0.05
N LEU A 73 6.36 -5.01 -0.30
CA LEU A 73 7.47 -4.53 0.51
C LEU A 73 8.14 -3.33 -0.14
N LYS A 74 8.59 -2.37 0.67
CA LYS A 74 9.32 -1.16 0.28
C LYS A 74 10.49 -0.95 1.23
#